data_AF-A0A3D5YID5-F1
#
_entry.id   AF-A0A3D5YID5-F1
#
_cell.length_a   1.000
_cell.length_b   1.000
_cell.length_c   1.000
_cell.angle_alpha   90.00
_cell.angle_beta   90.00
_cell.angle_gamma   90.00
#
_symmetry.space_group_name_H-M   'P 1'
#
loop_
_entity.id
_entity.type
_entity.pdbx_description
1 polymer ?
#
loop_
_entity_poly.entity_id
_entity_poly.type
_entity_poly.pdbx_seq_one_letter_code
_entity_poly.pdbx_strand_id
1 'polypeptide(L)' 'MKPTTKGKLASFFRRKNKVNAIIKSQHPDFRIVVNRSNRYIKAQLLDKTGNVIGFACDKGLK' A
#
# COMPACT_ATOMS: atom_id res chain seq x y z
N MET A 1 27.24 3.18 6.69
CA MET A 1 26.25 3.22 7.80
C MET A 1 24.98 2.49 7.40
N LYS A 2 24.44 1.58 8.24
CA LYS A 2 23.15 0.92 7.95
C LYS A 2 22.00 1.93 8.08
N PRO A 3 21.00 1.92 7.18
CA PRO A 3 19.91 2.89 7.22
C PRO A 3 19.06 2.71 8.48
N THR A 4 18.76 3.83 9.15
CA THR A 4 17.88 3.88 10.32
C THR A 4 16.44 3.47 9.94
N THR A 5 15.64 3.08 10.93
CA THR A 5 14.24 2.70 10.73
C THR A 5 13.44 3.80 10.04
N LYS A 6 13.67 5.07 10.41
CA LYS A 6 13.07 6.25 9.76
C LYS A 6 13.49 6.36 8.29
N GLY A 7 14.77 6.14 7.98
CA GLY A 7 15.28 6.17 6.60
C GLY A 7 14.71 5.07 5.70
N LYS A 8 14.51 3.87 6.24
CA LYS A 8 13.84 2.75 5.53
C LYS A 8 12.38 3.10 5.22
N LEU A 9 11.67 3.68 6.19
CA LEU A 9 10.26 4.06 6.04
C LEU A 9 10.08 5.18 5.00
N ALA A 10 10.92 6.22 5.03
CA ALA A 10 10.89 7.30 4.05
C ALA A 10 11.16 6.77 2.62
N SER A 11 12.15 5.88 2.46
CA SER A 11 12.46 5.27 1.17
C SER A 11 11.33 4.36 0.67
N PHE A 12 10.63 3.68 1.57
CA PHE A 12 9.44 2.91 1.25
C PHE A 12 8.31 3.80 0.73
N PHE A 13 7.95 4.85 1.47
CA PHE A 13 6.87 5.76 1.06
C PHE A 13 7.18 6.48 -0.25
N ARG A 14 8.43 6.90 -0.46
CA ARG A 14 8.85 7.51 -1.74
C ARG A 14 8.60 6.57 -2.92
N ARG A 15 9.01 5.29 -2.82
CA ARG A 15 8.75 4.29 -3.86
C ARG A 15 7.26 4.03 -4.04
N LYS A 16 6.52 3.86 -2.94
CA LYS A 16 5.08 3.61 -2.96
C LYS A 16 4.32 4.75 -3.65
N ASN A 17 4.67 6.01 -3.37
CA ASN A 17 4.06 7.17 -4.00
C ASN A 17 4.36 7.22 -5.50
N LYS A 18 5.62 6.97 -5.90
CA LYS A 18 5.99 6.92 -7.32
C LYS A 18 5.21 5.86 -8.09
N VAL A 19 5.16 4.63 -7.58
CA VAL A 19 4.44 3.52 -8.23
C VAL A 19 2.93 3.79 -8.24
N ASN A 20 2.36 4.28 -7.14
CA ASN A 20 0.95 4.64 -7.10
C ASN A 20 0.58 5.74 -8.11
N ALA A 21 1.46 6.71 -8.35
CA ALA A 21 1.23 7.74 -9.35
C ALA A 21 1.14 7.14 -10.76
N ILE A 22 2.05 6.21 -11.10
CA ILE A 22 2.06 5.49 -12.39
C ILE A 22 0.80 4.64 -12.56
N ILE A 23 0.37 3.93 -11.50
CA ILE A 23 -0.87 3.14 -11.55
C ILE A 23 -2.08 4.06 -11.77
N LYS A 24 -2.16 5.18 -11.04
CA LYS A 24 -3.27 6.13 -11.18
C LYS A 24 -3.31 6.78 -12.57
N SER A 25 -2.17 7.05 -13.20
CA SER A 25 -2.13 7.62 -14.54
C SER A 25 -2.61 6.67 -15.64
N GLN A 26 -2.75 5.37 -15.35
CA GLN A 26 -3.36 4.40 -16.25
C GLN A 26 -4.89 4.35 -16.14
N HIS A 27 -5.49 5.20 -15.29
CA HIS A 27 -6.93 5.27 -15.06
C HIS A 27 -7.62 3.92 -14.80
N PRO A 28 -7.11 3.07 -13.89
CA PRO A 28 -7.73 1.79 -13.61
C PRO A 28 -9.07 1.99 -12.88
N ASP A 29 -10.08 1.18 -13.23
CA ASP A 29 -11.38 1.19 -12.54
C ASP A 29 -11.25 0.81 -11.07
N PHE A 30 -10.33 -0.12 -10.79
CA PHE A 30 -10.01 -0.59 -9.46
C PHE A 30 -8.51 -0.70 -9.24
N ARG A 31 -8.04 -0.42 -8.04
CA ARG A 31 -6.63 -0.60 -7.65
C ARG A 31 -6.51 -1.23 -6.28
N ILE A 32 -5.54 -2.13 -6.13
CA ILE A 32 -5.25 -2.77 -4.85
C ILE A 32 -4.10 -2.03 -4.16
N VAL A 33 -4.30 -1.71 -2.88
CA VAL A 33 -3.26 -1.16 -2.00
C VAL A 33 -2.90 -2.21 -0.96
N VAL A 34 -1.66 -2.67 -1.01
CA VAL A 34 -1.11 -3.60 -0.02
C VAL A 34 -0.18 -2.87 0.94
N ASN A 35 -0.37 -3.12 2.23
CA ASN A 35 0.45 -2.63 3.33
C ASN A 35 0.92 -3.83 4.16
N ARG A 36 2.21 -4.16 4.03
CA ARG A 36 2.87 -5.17 4.87
C ARG A 36 3.62 -4.48 6.00
N SER A 37 3.33 -4.89 7.22
CA SER A 37 4.11 -4.60 8.41
C SER A 37 4.94 -5.82 8.82
N ASN A 38 5.71 -5.71 9.89
CA ASN A 38 6.47 -6.85 10.41
C ASN A 38 5.57 -7.97 10.97
N ARG A 39 4.35 -7.64 11.39
CA ARG A 39 3.45 -8.60 12.05
C ARG A 39 2.28 -9.04 11.18
N TYR A 40 1.80 -8.15 10.31
CA TYR A 40 0.54 -8.30 9.61
C TYR A 40 0.57 -7.67 8.21
N ILE A 41 -0.27 -8.18 7.32
CA ILE A 41 -0.55 -7.69 5.98
C ILE A 41 -2.00 -7.20 5.91
N LYS A 42 -2.18 -6.03 5.30
CA LYS A 42 -3.49 -5.45 4.97
C LYS A 42 -3.56 -5.20 3.47
N ALA A 43 -4.66 -5.58 2.84
CA ALA A 43 -4.97 -5.28 1.45
C ALA A 43 -6.31 -4.57 1.35
N GLN A 44 -6.37 -3.53 0.52
CA GLN A 44 -7.57 -2.74 0.25
C GLN A 44 -7.79 -2.67 -1.25
N LEU A 45 -8.99 -2.97 -1.72
CA LEU A 45 -9.44 -2.71 -3.08
C LEU A 45 -10.12 -1.33 -3.09
N LEU A 46 -9.61 -0.44 -3.92
CA LEU A 46 -10.11 0.92 -4.07
C LEU A 46 -10.74 1.09 -5.45
N ASP A 47 -11.85 1.81 -5.50
CA ASP A 47 -12.42 2.28 -6.76
C ASP A 47 -11.67 3.52 -7.30
N LYS A 48 -12.05 3.97 -8.51
CA LYS A 48 -11.51 5.17 -9.15
C LYS A 48 -11.63 6.46 -8.33
N THR A 49 -12.63 6.55 -7.44
CA THR A 49 -12.86 7.71 -6.57
C THR A 49 -12.07 7.64 -5.26
N GLY A 50 -11.50 6.47 -4.96
CA GLY A 50 -10.72 6.23 -3.75
C GLY A 50 -11.50 5.59 -2.61
N ASN A 51 -12.75 5.17 -2.83
CA ASN A 51 -13.52 4.44 -1.81
C ASN A 51 -12.99 3.01 -1.67
N VAL A 52 -12.99 2.51 -0.45
CA VAL A 52 -12.63 1.11 -0.15
C VAL A 52 -13.86 0.25 -0.41
N ILE A 53 -13.79 -0.60 -1.44
CA ILE A 53 -14.86 -1.54 -1.79
C ILE A 53 -14.57 -2.98 -1.35
N GLY A 54 -13.30 -3.26 -1.01
CA GLY A 54 -12.89 -4.56 -0.51
C GLY A 54 -11.74 -4.43 0.48
N PHE A 55 -11.73 -5.29 1.49
CA PHE A 55 -10.72 -5.28 2.55
C PHE A 55 -10.36 -6.71 2.96
N ALA A 56 -9.06 -6.97 3.10
CA ALA A 56 -8.53 -8.22 3.66
C ALA A 56 -7.37 -7.90 4.61
N CYS A 57 -7.32 -8.61 5.74
CA CYS A 57 -6.29 -8.43 6.75
C CYS A 57 -6.03 -9.76 7.46
N ASP A 58 -4.76 -10.12 7.64
CA ASP A 58 -4.34 -11.33 8.36
C ASP A 58 -4.32 -11.15 9.88
N LYS A 59 -4.37 -9.91 10.37
CA LYS A 59 -4.44 -9.60 11.80
C LYS A 59 -5.70 -10.22 12.41
N GLY A 60 -5.51 -11.22 13.26
CA GLY A 60 -6.60 -11.88 13.98
C GLY A 60 -7.12 -13.15 13.30
N LEU A 61 -6.57 -13.53 12.14
CA LEU A 61 -6.71 -14.89 11.63
C LEU A 61 -5.81 -15.80 12.48
N LYS A 62 -6.42 -16.81 13.11
CA LYS A 62 -5.71 -17.88 13.82
C LYS A 62 -5.17 -18.91 12.84
#